data_AF-A0A6C0BU85-F1
#
_entry.id   AF-A0A6C0BU85-F1
#
_cell.length_a   1.000
_cell.length_b   1.000
_cell.length_c   1.000
_cell.angle_alpha   90.00
_cell.angle_beta   90.00
_cell.angle_gamma   90.00
#
_symmetry.space_group_name_H-M   'P 1'
#
loop_
_entity.id
_entity.type
_entity.pdbx_description
1 polymer ?
#
loop_
_entity_poly.entity_id
_entity_poly.type
_entity_poly.pdbx_seq_one_letter_code
_entity_poly.pdbx_strand_id
1 'polypeptide(L)'
;MAQSHSKMTATTINHETFIKDKLVLYIKETDKETSVVDMSCYILYDEDEEEFMITGIRDVSNKSCGEPYKFYCQKKKHVMNFILSIFDMRNDLTMILYNYIELYDKYESFDEISFYDFHFQNNQKREITGYNNVLLTDPSLVNYIKKNLKNLKHIRY
;
A
#
# COMPACT_ATOMS: atom_id res chain seq x y z
N MET A 1 2.03 -28.73 -57.02
CA MET A 1 1.47 -29.31 -55.78
C MET A 1 1.96 -28.49 -54.60
N ALA A 2 1.00 -27.92 -53.85
CA ALA A 2 1.05 -27.32 -52.51
C ALA A 2 2.22 -26.39 -52.09
N GLN A 3 1.97 -25.07 -52.13
CA GLN A 3 2.60 -24.10 -51.22
C GLN A 3 1.90 -24.19 -49.85
N SER A 4 2.63 -24.56 -48.80
CA SER A 4 2.11 -24.53 -47.43
C SER A 4 2.23 -23.12 -46.85
N HIS A 5 1.14 -22.37 -46.85
CA HIS A 5 1.04 -21.17 -46.05
C HIS A 5 0.76 -21.57 -44.59
N SER A 6 1.81 -21.55 -43.78
CA SER A 6 1.68 -21.52 -42.32
C SER A 6 1.02 -20.19 -41.93
N LYS A 7 -0.24 -20.24 -41.50
CA LYS A 7 -0.90 -19.11 -40.83
C LYS A 7 -0.24 -18.95 -39.47
N MET A 8 0.63 -17.95 -39.34
CA MET A 8 1.01 -17.42 -38.04
C MET A 8 -0.26 -16.87 -37.39
N THR A 9 -0.80 -17.61 -36.43
CA THR A 9 -1.78 -17.10 -35.48
C THR A 9 -1.10 -15.99 -34.69
N ALA A 10 -1.52 -14.74 -34.98
CA ALA A 10 -1.18 -13.61 -34.15
C ALA A 10 -1.70 -13.88 -32.74
N THR A 11 -0.79 -14.16 -31.80
CA THR A 11 -1.09 -14.16 -30.38
C THR A 11 -1.57 -12.76 -30.05
N THR A 12 -2.87 -12.58 -29.88
CA THR A 12 -3.44 -11.35 -29.35
C THR A 12 -2.92 -11.23 -27.92
N ILE A 13 -1.87 -10.43 -27.73
CA ILE A 13 -1.45 -9.98 -26.42
C ILE A 13 -2.61 -9.10 -25.96
N ASN A 14 -3.48 -9.63 -25.09
CA ASN A 14 -4.35 -8.78 -24.30
C ASN A 14 -3.42 -7.86 -23.53
N HIS A 15 -3.37 -6.60 -23.93
CA HIS A 15 -2.80 -5.56 -23.10
C HIS A 15 -3.70 -5.50 -21.87
N GLU A 16 -3.30 -6.18 -20.79
CA GLU A 16 -3.89 -5.96 -19.47
C GLU A 16 -3.78 -4.45 -19.21
N THR A 17 -4.93 -3.80 -19.28
CA THR A 17 -5.05 -2.39 -18.99
C THR A 17 -4.86 -2.22 -17.49
N PHE A 18 -3.69 -1.73 -17.09
CA PHE A 18 -3.33 -1.36 -15.71
C PHE A 18 -4.23 -0.29 -15.08
N ILE A 19 -5.25 0.19 -15.79
CA ILE A 19 -6.22 1.24 -15.41
C ILE A 19 -6.80 1.05 -14.00
N LYS A 20 -6.83 -0.19 -13.50
CA LYS A 20 -7.42 -0.56 -12.21
C LYS A 20 -6.41 -0.93 -11.14
N ASP A 21 -5.13 -0.83 -11.44
CA ASP A 21 -4.06 -1.05 -10.50
C ASP A 21 -3.94 0.13 -9.54
N LYS A 22 -3.55 -0.15 -8.30
CA LYS A 22 -3.37 0.87 -7.27
C LYS A 22 -2.04 0.76 -6.56
N LEU A 23 -1.40 1.91 -6.48
CA LEU A 23 -0.30 2.10 -5.55
C LEU A 23 -0.84 2.11 -4.12
N VAL A 24 -0.22 1.29 -3.28
CA VAL A 24 -0.53 1.23 -1.85
C VAL A 24 0.78 1.35 -1.08
N LEU A 25 0.88 2.37 -0.22
CA LEU A 25 1.99 2.53 0.70
C LEU A 25 1.66 1.77 1.99
N TYR A 26 2.50 0.79 2.32
CA TYR A 26 2.46 0.05 3.56
C TYR A 26 3.51 0.59 4.53
N ILE A 27 3.14 0.70 5.80
CA ILE A 27 4.02 1.07 6.91
C ILE A 27 3.78 0.10 8.06
N LYS A 28 4.83 -0.51 8.56
CA LYS A 28 4.82 -1.45 9.69
C LYS A 28 5.82 -0.99 10.73
N GLU A 29 5.38 -0.94 11.97
CA GLU A 29 6.24 -0.74 13.13
C GLU A 29 6.50 -2.06 13.82
N THR A 30 7.77 -2.31 14.15
CA THR A 30 8.21 -3.47 14.89
C THR A 30 9.01 -3.00 16.10
N ASP A 31 8.57 -3.45 17.28
CA ASP A 31 9.27 -3.21 18.53
C ASP A 31 10.65 -3.87 18.47
N LYS A 32 11.70 -3.09 18.78
CA LYS A 32 13.10 -3.52 18.63
C LYS A 32 13.49 -4.65 19.56
N GLU A 33 12.92 -4.68 20.75
CA GLU A 33 13.33 -5.60 21.81
C GLU A 33 12.60 -6.94 21.66
N THR A 34 11.33 -6.88 21.30
CA THR A 34 10.44 -8.05 21.25
C THR A 34 10.25 -8.60 19.84
N SER A 35 10.62 -7.84 18.80
CA SER A 35 10.31 -8.14 17.39
C SER A 35 8.82 -8.30 17.09
N VAL A 36 7.95 -7.78 17.97
CA VAL A 36 6.49 -7.80 17.80
C VAL A 36 6.08 -6.60 16.95
N VAL A 37 5.11 -6.81 16.06
CA VAL A 37 4.52 -5.72 15.26
C VAL A 37 3.57 -4.94 16.15
N ASP A 38 3.82 -3.67 16.44
CA ASP A 38 2.88 -2.83 17.22
C ASP A 38 1.83 -2.21 16.30
N MET A 39 2.23 -1.68 15.15
CA MET A 39 1.33 -0.97 14.24
C MET A 39 1.56 -1.41 12.78
N SER A 40 0.47 -1.56 12.03
CA SER A 40 0.52 -1.79 10.59
C SER A 40 -0.53 -0.95 9.90
N CYS A 41 -0.14 -0.28 8.80
CA CYS A 41 -0.99 0.68 8.11
C CYS A 41 -0.79 0.60 6.60
N TYR A 42 -1.88 0.69 5.85
CA TYR A 42 -1.94 0.85 4.41
C TYR A 42 -2.52 2.23 4.07
N ILE A 43 -1.95 2.86 3.05
CA ILE A 43 -2.32 4.18 2.59
C ILE A 43 -2.44 4.14 1.06
N LEU A 44 -3.55 4.62 0.54
CA LEU A 44 -3.80 4.74 -0.88
C LEU A 44 -4.61 6.02 -1.14
N TYR A 45 -4.70 6.39 -2.42
CA TYR A 45 -5.46 7.55 -2.84
C TYR A 45 -6.71 7.08 -3.58
N ASP A 46 -7.86 7.49 -3.06
CA ASP A 46 -9.15 7.42 -3.72
C ASP A 46 -9.25 8.57 -4.72
N GLU A 47 -9.39 8.21 -5.99
CA GLU A 47 -9.47 9.19 -7.07
C GLU A 47 -10.89 9.68 -7.30
N ASP A 48 -11.89 8.93 -6.88
CA ASP A 48 -13.30 9.26 -7.04
C ASP A 48 -13.71 10.29 -5.98
N GLU A 49 -13.27 10.08 -4.74
CA GLU A 49 -13.50 11.00 -3.60
C GLU A 49 -12.38 12.04 -3.40
N GLU A 50 -11.34 11.99 -4.24
CA GLU A 50 -10.16 12.86 -4.21
C GLU A 50 -9.43 12.93 -2.85
N GLU A 51 -9.36 11.82 -2.13
CA GLU A 51 -8.77 11.76 -0.79
C GLU A 51 -7.88 10.55 -0.53
N PHE A 52 -7.11 10.60 0.55
CA PHE A 52 -6.32 9.47 1.01
C PHE A 52 -7.17 8.61 1.94
N MET A 53 -7.27 7.31 1.63
CA MET A 53 -7.72 6.31 2.57
C MET A 53 -6.51 5.78 3.35
N ILE A 54 -6.67 5.72 4.67
CA ILE A 54 -5.71 5.15 5.60
C ILE A 54 -6.41 4.04 6.37
N THR A 55 -5.91 2.81 6.34
CA THR A 55 -6.42 1.72 7.16
C THR A 55 -5.29 1.01 7.86
N GLY A 56 -5.50 0.59 9.10
CA GLY A 56 -4.46 -0.05 9.88
C GLY A 56 -5.00 -0.81 11.07
N ILE A 57 -4.09 -1.41 11.80
CA ILE A 57 -4.37 -2.18 13.01
C ILE A 57 -3.22 -1.98 13.99
N ARG A 58 -3.56 -1.92 15.27
CA ARG A 58 -2.59 -1.94 16.36
C ARG A 58 -2.63 -3.29 17.05
N ASP A 59 -1.48 -3.95 17.20
CA ASP A 59 -1.39 -5.14 18.02
C ASP A 59 -1.11 -4.74 19.47
N VAL A 60 -2.12 -4.92 20.33
CA VAL A 60 -1.95 -4.67 21.76
C VAL A 60 -1.40 -5.94 22.36
N SER A 61 -0.07 -5.99 22.51
CA SER A 61 0.61 -7.06 23.23
C SER A 61 -0.09 -7.28 24.58
N ASN A 62 -0.70 -8.47 24.75
CA ASN A 62 -1.44 -8.98 25.92
C ASN A 62 -2.97 -9.15 25.83
N LYS A 63 -3.54 -9.68 24.73
CA LYS A 63 -4.68 -10.65 24.68
C LYS A 63 -5.75 -10.38 23.61
N SER A 64 -5.61 -9.35 22.77
CA SER A 64 -6.52 -9.12 21.65
C SER A 64 -5.84 -8.28 20.57
N CYS A 65 -5.89 -8.75 19.32
CA CYS A 65 -5.58 -7.89 18.18
C CYS A 65 -6.49 -6.66 18.25
N GLY A 66 -5.95 -5.46 18.02
CA GLY A 66 -6.78 -4.27 17.97
C GLY A 66 -7.79 -4.37 16.82
N GLU A 67 -8.88 -3.63 16.92
CA GLU A 67 -9.83 -3.53 15.80
C GLU A 67 -9.17 -2.75 14.64
N PRO A 68 -9.35 -3.19 13.39
CA PRO A 68 -8.95 -2.38 12.25
C PRO A 68 -9.61 -1.00 12.29
N TYR A 69 -8.84 0.03 11.97
CA TYR A 69 -9.35 1.38 11.81
C TYR A 69 -9.28 1.82 10.36
N LYS A 70 -10.03 2.88 10.07
CA LYS A 70 -10.09 3.53 8.77
C LYS A 70 -10.25 5.03 8.96
N PHE A 71 -9.49 5.80 8.19
CA PHE A 71 -9.46 7.25 8.26
C PHE A 71 -9.28 7.82 6.86
N TYR A 72 -9.89 8.98 6.64
CA TYR A 72 -9.92 9.64 5.35
C TYR A 72 -9.42 11.08 5.47
N CYS A 73 -8.58 11.51 4.51
CA CYS A 73 -8.22 12.92 4.42
C CYS A 73 -7.72 13.34 3.04
N GLN A 74 -8.07 14.55 2.61
CA GLN A 74 -7.68 15.07 1.29
C GLN A 74 -6.21 15.52 1.20
N LYS A 75 -5.58 15.86 2.33
CA LYS A 75 -4.27 16.54 2.33
C LYS A 75 -3.15 15.62 2.77
N LYS A 76 -2.09 15.52 1.94
CA LYS A 76 -0.83 14.81 2.25
C LYS A 76 -0.22 15.20 3.60
N LYS A 77 -0.35 16.47 4.00
CA LYS A 77 0.10 16.95 5.32
C LYS A 77 -0.63 16.24 6.46
N HIS A 78 -1.93 15.99 6.34
CA HIS A 78 -2.72 15.31 7.36
C HIS A 78 -2.36 13.83 7.43
N VAL A 79 -2.10 13.18 6.29
CA VAL A 79 -1.54 11.82 6.26
C VAL A 79 -0.21 11.75 7.02
N MET A 80 0.72 12.68 6.76
CA MET A 80 1.98 12.70 7.52
C MET A 80 1.77 12.93 9.02
N ASN A 81 0.92 13.88 9.40
CA ASN A 81 0.63 14.14 10.80
C ASN A 81 0.04 12.90 11.48
N PHE A 82 -0.83 12.16 10.79
CA PHE A 82 -1.40 10.92 11.28
C PHE A 82 -0.31 9.87 11.51
N ILE A 83 0.54 9.60 10.51
CA ILE A 83 1.68 8.68 10.63
C ILE A 83 2.54 9.04 11.85
N LEU A 84 2.93 10.32 11.98
CA LEU A 84 3.76 10.78 13.10
C LEU A 84 3.08 10.67 14.47
N SER A 85 1.75 10.58 14.51
CA SER A 85 0.98 10.47 15.75
C SER A 85 0.76 9.04 16.22
N ILE A 86 0.80 8.05 15.31
CA ILE A 86 0.44 6.66 15.63
C ILE A 86 1.63 5.71 15.71
N PHE A 87 2.77 6.07 15.11
CA PHE A 87 3.98 5.24 15.09
C PHE A 87 4.99 5.70 16.14
N ASP A 88 5.55 4.80 16.95
CA ASP A 88 6.66 5.14 17.86
C ASP A 88 7.95 5.34 17.06
N MET A 89 8.49 6.55 17.11
CA MET A 89 9.70 6.93 16.39
C MET A 89 10.97 6.22 16.88
N ARG A 90 10.91 5.52 18.03
CA ARG A 90 12.02 4.75 18.58
C ARG A 90 12.11 3.34 18.00
N ASN A 91 10.98 2.84 17.49
CA ASN A 91 10.87 1.51 16.91
C ASN A 91 11.31 1.46 15.45
N ASP A 92 11.51 0.25 14.96
CA ASP A 92 11.91 0.02 13.58
C ASP A 92 10.69 0.06 12.66
N LEU A 93 10.77 0.86 11.61
CA LEU A 93 9.75 0.94 10.59
C LEU A 93 10.17 0.17 9.35
N THR A 94 9.24 -0.61 8.81
CA THR A 94 9.31 -1.14 7.46
C THR A 94 8.30 -0.39 6.61
N MET A 95 8.71 0.06 5.43
CA MET A 95 7.83 0.76 4.51
C MET A 95 8.00 0.27 3.10
N ILE A 96 6.88 -0.06 2.46
CA ILE A 96 6.89 -0.74 1.18
C ILE A 96 5.82 -0.10 0.29
N LEU A 97 6.19 0.24 -0.94
CA LEU A 97 5.25 0.65 -1.96
C LEU A 97 4.87 -0.58 -2.79
N TYR A 98 3.60 -0.90 -2.81
CA TYR A 98 3.03 -2.02 -3.57
C TYR A 98 2.26 -1.54 -4.79
N ASN A 99 2.20 -2.39 -5.82
CA ASN A 99 1.21 -2.32 -6.90
C ASN A 99 0.13 -3.40 -6.71
N TYR A 100 -1.07 -3.01 -6.32
CA TYR A 100 -2.22 -3.90 -6.19
C TYR A 100 -3.00 -3.96 -7.51
N ILE A 101 -3.06 -5.14 -8.11
CA ILE A 101 -3.73 -5.37 -9.39
C ILE A 101 -5.24 -5.48 -9.18
N GLU A 102 -6.02 -4.85 -10.06
CA GLU A 102 -7.49 -4.96 -10.13
C GLU A 102 -8.21 -4.66 -8.80
N LEU A 103 -7.72 -3.68 -8.02
CA LEU A 103 -8.31 -3.38 -6.71
C LEU A 103 -9.78 -2.92 -6.84
N TYR A 104 -10.09 -2.13 -7.86
CA TYR A 104 -11.45 -1.64 -8.14
C TYR A 104 -12.44 -2.70 -8.62
N ASP A 105 -11.98 -3.85 -9.13
CA ASP A 105 -12.92 -4.87 -9.64
C ASP A 105 -13.57 -5.67 -8.53
N LYS A 106 -13.04 -5.55 -7.32
CA LYS A 106 -13.53 -6.28 -6.15
C LYS A 106 -14.50 -5.48 -5.30
N TYR A 107 -14.50 -4.16 -5.40
CA TYR A 107 -15.22 -3.28 -4.48
C TYR A 107 -15.88 -2.14 -5.23
N GLU A 108 -17.12 -1.82 -4.87
CA GLU A 108 -17.85 -0.69 -5.44
C GLU A 108 -17.39 0.64 -4.83
N SER A 109 -16.81 0.60 -3.62
CA SER A 109 -16.29 1.76 -2.90
C SER A 109 -15.08 1.39 -2.05
N PHE A 110 -14.19 2.36 -1.80
CA PHE A 110 -13.07 2.21 -0.87
C PHE A 110 -13.55 1.95 0.57
N ASP A 111 -14.78 2.34 0.92
CA ASP A 111 -15.39 2.03 2.22
C ASP A 111 -15.54 0.52 2.48
N GLU A 112 -15.67 -0.28 1.43
CA GLU A 112 -15.78 -1.74 1.53
C GLU A 112 -14.42 -2.41 1.77
N ILE A 113 -13.32 -1.73 1.42
CA ILE A 113 -11.98 -2.28 1.52
C ILE A 113 -11.52 -2.28 2.98
N SER A 114 -11.30 -3.45 3.54
CA SER A 114 -10.78 -3.63 4.90
C SER A 114 -9.25 -3.68 4.93
N PHE A 115 -8.68 -3.52 6.13
CA PHE A 115 -7.26 -3.80 6.38
C PHE A 115 -6.85 -5.20 5.89
N TYR A 116 -7.72 -6.19 6.08
CA TYR A 116 -7.42 -7.59 5.80
C TYR A 116 -7.35 -7.89 4.30
N ASP A 117 -8.04 -7.11 3.47
CA ASP A 117 -7.97 -7.24 2.01
C ASP A 117 -6.56 -6.97 1.48
N PHE A 118 -5.83 -6.07 2.13
CA PHE A 118 -4.41 -5.87 1.88
C PHE A 118 -3.54 -6.92 2.59
N HIS A 119 -3.79 -7.13 3.88
CA HIS A 119 -2.92 -7.96 4.72
C HIS A 119 -2.79 -9.41 4.21
N PHE A 120 -3.87 -10.02 3.75
CA PHE A 120 -3.83 -11.40 3.23
C PHE A 120 -3.30 -11.51 1.81
N GLN A 121 -3.32 -10.42 1.04
CA GLN A 121 -2.83 -10.40 -0.33
C GLN A 121 -1.39 -9.88 -0.44
N ASN A 122 -0.78 -9.55 0.69
CA ASN A 122 0.54 -8.95 0.73
C ASN A 122 1.59 -9.94 0.20
N ASN A 123 2.33 -9.54 -0.84
CA ASN A 123 3.23 -10.43 -1.57
C ASN A 123 4.42 -9.66 -2.13
N GLN A 124 5.63 -10.20 -1.94
CA GLN A 124 6.88 -9.64 -2.47
C GLN A 124 6.85 -9.39 -3.99
N LYS A 125 6.08 -10.18 -4.75
CA LYS A 125 5.94 -9.98 -6.20
C LYS A 125 5.25 -8.66 -6.59
N ARG A 126 4.54 -8.03 -5.65
CA ARG A 126 3.84 -6.75 -5.84
C ARG A 126 4.67 -5.56 -5.36
N GLU A 127 5.81 -5.81 -4.70
CA GLU A 127 6.68 -4.76 -4.17
C GLU A 127 7.37 -4.03 -5.31
N ILE A 128 7.19 -2.71 -5.37
CA ILE A 128 7.93 -1.84 -6.28
C ILE A 128 9.25 -1.42 -5.62
N THR A 129 9.18 -0.98 -4.37
CA THR A 129 10.32 -0.48 -3.60
C THR A 129 9.99 -0.43 -2.12
N GLY A 130 11.01 -0.46 -1.25
CA GLY A 130 10.80 -0.38 0.18
C GLY A 130 12.09 -0.20 0.99
N TYR A 131 11.90 0.14 2.26
CA TYR A 131 12.92 0.20 3.29
C TYR A 131 12.51 -0.73 4.42
N ASN A 132 13.44 -1.55 4.90
CA ASN A 132 13.19 -2.49 5.99
C ASN A 132 13.96 -2.04 7.23
N ASN A 133 13.28 -2.05 8.38
CA ASN A 133 13.83 -1.82 9.72
C ASN A 133 14.66 -0.54 9.84
N VAL A 134 14.02 0.59 9.54
CA VAL A 134 14.62 1.93 9.55
C VAL A 134 13.90 2.84 10.55
N LEU A 135 14.64 3.77 11.16
CA LEU A 135 14.08 4.71 12.12
C LEU A 135 13.37 5.88 11.42
N LEU A 136 12.22 6.31 11.96
CA LEU A 136 11.48 7.47 11.43
C LEU A 136 12.25 8.80 11.54
N THR A 137 13.21 8.87 12.44
CA THR A 137 14.11 10.02 12.59
C THR A 137 15.09 10.16 11.42
N ASP A 138 15.22 9.15 10.56
CA ASP A 138 16.03 9.24 9.34
C ASP A 138 15.36 10.19 8.33
N PRO A 139 16.01 11.31 7.93
CA PRO A 139 15.46 12.25 6.96
C PRO A 139 15.16 11.62 5.58
N SER A 140 15.89 10.57 5.21
CA SER A 140 15.64 9.82 3.97
C SER A 140 14.26 9.16 4.00
N LEU A 141 13.83 8.73 5.19
CA LEU A 141 12.57 8.04 5.40
C LEU A 141 11.38 8.99 5.30
N VAL A 142 11.47 10.14 5.96
CA VAL A 142 10.47 11.20 5.85
C VAL A 142 10.32 11.66 4.39
N ASN A 143 11.44 11.77 3.68
CA ASN A 143 11.42 12.11 2.25
C ASN A 143 10.80 11.00 1.40
N TYR A 144 11.07 9.73 1.71
CA TYR A 144 10.44 8.60 1.05
C TYR A 144 8.92 8.64 1.19
N ILE A 145 8.39 8.84 2.41
CA ILE A 145 6.94 8.93 2.62
C ILE A 145 6.36 10.11 1.82
N LYS A 146 6.95 11.30 1.93
CA LYS A 146 6.47 12.48 1.19
C LYS A 146 6.44 12.25 -0.33
N LYS A 147 7.47 11.60 -0.89
CA LYS A 147 7.51 11.25 -2.31
C LYS A 147 6.43 10.24 -2.66
N ASN A 148 6.25 9.20 -1.87
CA ASN A 148 5.24 8.19 -2.15
C ASN A 148 3.82 8.72 -1.99
N LEU A 149 3.52 9.54 -0.98
CA LEU A 149 2.24 10.25 -0.89
C LEU A 149 1.96 11.13 -2.11
N LYS A 150 3.01 11.65 -2.77
CA LYS A 150 2.86 12.34 -4.06
C LYS A 150 2.56 11.35 -5.18
N ASN A 151 3.27 10.22 -5.23
CA ASN A 151 3.07 9.19 -6.23
C ASN A 151 1.67 8.56 -6.16
N LEU A 152 1.18 8.24 -4.96
CA LEU A 152 -0.16 7.69 -4.73
C LEU A 152 -1.26 8.52 -5.42
N LYS A 153 -1.13 9.86 -5.40
CA LYS A 153 -2.12 10.79 -5.97
C LYS A 153 -1.97 11.03 -7.48
N HIS A 154 -0.75 10.90 -8.02
CA HIS A 154 -0.43 11.44 -9.35
C HIS A 154 0.13 10.42 -10.34
N ILE A 155 0.47 9.22 -9.88
CA ILE A 155 0.95 8.15 -10.74
C ILE A 155 -0.17 7.13 -10.86
N ARG A 156 -0.62 6.96 -12.10
CA ARG A 156 -1.47 5.85 -12.53
C ARG A 156 -0.59 4.92 -13.37
N TYR A 157 -0.76 3.62 -13.21
CA TYR A 157 -0.17 2.62 -14.09
C TYR A 157 -1.21 2.18 -15.10
#